data_AF-A0A955KKR0-F1
#
_entry.id   AF-A0A955KKR0-F1
#
_cell.length_a   1.000
_cell.length_b   1.000
_cell.length_c   1.000
_cell.angle_alpha   90.00
_cell.angle_beta   90.00
_cell.angle_gamma   90.00
#
_symmetry.space_group_name_H-M   'P 1'
#
loop_
_entity.id
_entity.type
_entity.pdbx_description
1 polymer ?
#
loop_
_entity_poly.entity_id
_entity_poly.type
_entity_poly.pdbx_seq_one_letter_code
_entity_poly.pdbx_strand_id
1 'polypeptide(L)'
;MKRFLVWLFLLASGFLVLVGQGVMVMVFAFALLLLKKDKFRLSDTSNTKKKVFFVLLGFSLLFEYGAILTGYSENEFGGGTLFHPNPVLDILISLFYWIPFSLFWTYLLTKYSYTQKSIFIIGGLYGVLTEQLFLVPMLLLTLNPLVFIAAPYLFILYGSAITAPFLVVENLLPKGLEFSKKQYLLPLLVLFPILFLVFTILHIITGGSLQ
;
A
#
# COMPACT_ATOMS: atom_id res chain seq x y z
N MET A 1 0.42 -22.89 3.55
CA MET A 1 1.72 -22.25 3.31
C MET A 1 2.62 -22.52 4.51
N LYS A 2 3.77 -23.18 4.33
CA LYS A 2 4.70 -23.45 5.45
C LYS A 2 5.16 -22.11 6.01
N ARG A 3 5.13 -21.92 7.34
CA ARG A 3 5.52 -20.66 8.03
C ARG A 3 6.86 -20.10 7.54
N PHE A 4 7.76 -20.98 7.10
CA PHE A 4 9.02 -20.66 6.44
C PHE A 4 8.89 -19.72 5.23
N LEU A 5 7.90 -19.94 4.34
CA LEU A 5 7.69 -19.07 3.17
C LEU A 5 7.28 -17.66 3.58
N VAL A 6 6.48 -17.52 4.64
CA VAL A 6 6.08 -16.22 5.19
C VAL A 6 7.30 -15.47 5.75
N TRP A 7 8.17 -16.17 6.49
CA TRP A 7 9.43 -15.60 6.97
C TRP A 7 10.39 -15.22 5.84
N LEU A 8 10.47 -16.04 4.79
CA LEU A 8 11.27 -15.75 3.61
C LEU A 8 10.75 -14.50 2.88
N PHE A 9 9.44 -14.37 2.71
CA PHE A 9 8.82 -13.17 2.14
C PHE A 9 9.06 -11.94 3.04
N LEU A 10 8.96 -12.08 4.37
CA LEU A 10 9.28 -10.98 5.30
C LEU A 10 10.73 -10.53 5.21
N LEU A 11 11.67 -11.49 5.14
CA LEU A 11 13.10 -11.20 5.01
C LEU A 11 13.44 -10.58 3.66
N ALA A 12 12.87 -11.09 2.57
CA ALA A 12 13.05 -10.52 1.23
C ALA A 12 12.45 -9.11 1.15
N SER A 13 11.27 -8.88 1.73
CA SER A 13 10.65 -7.55 1.77
C SER A 13 11.47 -6.58 2.62
N GLY A 14 11.93 -7.03 3.80
CA GLY A 14 12.80 -6.24 4.67
C GLY A 14 14.08 -5.87 3.95
N PHE A 15 14.76 -6.83 3.31
CA PHE A 15 15.96 -6.58 2.51
C PHE A 15 15.71 -5.59 1.37
N LEU A 16 14.60 -5.69 0.65
CA LEU A 16 14.31 -4.78 -0.46
C LEU A 16 13.98 -3.36 0.02
N VAL A 17 13.28 -3.22 1.16
CA VAL A 17 13.12 -1.93 1.84
C VAL A 17 14.49 -1.36 2.27
N LEU A 18 15.40 -2.20 2.78
CA LEU A 18 16.76 -1.81 3.16
C LEU A 18 17.60 -1.33 1.95
N VAL A 19 17.29 -1.81 0.73
CA VAL A 19 17.97 -1.42 -0.52
C VAL A 19 17.27 -0.22 -1.21
N GLY A 20 16.41 0.51 -0.48
CA GLY A 20 15.77 1.74 -0.97
C GLY A 20 14.47 1.53 -1.75
N GLN A 21 14.01 0.28 -1.90
CA GLN A 21 12.76 -0.05 -2.59
C GLN A 21 11.60 0.00 -1.60
N GLY A 22 11.26 1.22 -1.15
CA GLY A 22 10.18 1.53 -0.19
C GLY A 22 8.80 1.01 -0.53
N VAL A 23 8.63 0.62 -1.78
CA VAL A 23 7.42 0.10 -2.39
C VAL A 23 7.11 -1.28 -1.80
N MET A 24 8.11 -2.08 -1.43
CA MET A 24 7.92 -3.47 -0.96
C MET A 24 7.27 -3.61 0.45
N VAL A 25 6.93 -2.48 1.05
CA VAL A 25 6.18 -2.35 2.30
C VAL A 25 4.87 -3.15 2.32
N MET A 26 4.20 -3.27 1.17
CA MET A 26 2.97 -4.06 1.07
C MET A 26 3.19 -5.57 1.12
N VAL A 27 4.36 -6.04 0.65
CA VAL A 27 4.76 -7.44 0.80
C VAL A 27 4.99 -7.76 2.29
N PHE A 28 5.57 -6.82 3.04
CA PHE A 28 5.73 -6.94 4.49
C PHE A 28 4.38 -6.95 5.23
N ALA A 29 3.47 -6.02 4.90
CA ALA A 29 2.13 -5.97 5.48
C ALA A 29 1.32 -7.25 5.20
N PHE A 30 1.40 -7.74 3.97
CA PHE A 30 0.73 -8.97 3.57
C PHE A 30 1.35 -10.20 4.25
N ALA A 31 2.67 -10.26 4.40
CA ALA A 31 3.32 -11.35 5.11
C ALA A 31 3.03 -11.34 6.62
N LEU A 32 2.87 -10.16 7.25
CA LEU A 32 2.37 -10.05 8.62
C LEU A 32 0.91 -10.52 8.76
N LEU A 33 0.05 -10.27 7.75
CA LEU A 33 -1.30 -10.84 7.72
C LEU A 33 -1.28 -12.37 7.62
N LEU A 34 -0.34 -12.94 6.88
CA LEU A 34 -0.17 -14.40 6.75
C LEU A 34 0.37 -15.07 8.03
N LEU A 35 0.95 -14.30 8.96
CA LEU A 35 1.36 -14.79 10.30
C LEU A 35 0.18 -14.90 11.27
N LYS A 36 -0.95 -14.21 11.05
CA LYS A 36 -2.15 -14.41 11.87
C LYS A 36 -2.72 -15.81 11.60
N LYS A 37 -3.13 -16.51 12.67
CA LYS A 37 -3.72 -17.87 12.64
C LYS A 37 -4.96 -18.00 11.74
N ASP A 38 -5.60 -16.89 11.37
CA ASP A 38 -6.69 -16.86 10.40
C ASP A 38 -6.13 -17.14 9.00
N LYS A 39 -6.32 -18.38 8.53
CA LYS A 39 -5.87 -18.85 7.22
C LYS A 39 -6.59 -18.07 6.11
N PHE A 40 -6.05 -16.92 5.69
CA PHE A 40 -6.45 -16.31 4.43
C PHE A 40 -6.01 -17.24 3.29
N ARG A 41 -6.98 -17.94 2.68
CA ARG A 41 -6.76 -18.87 1.58
C ARG A 41 -7.61 -18.44 0.40
N LEU A 42 -7.01 -17.91 -0.67
CA LEU A 42 -7.74 -17.67 -1.92
C LEU A 42 -8.27 -18.95 -2.57
N SER A 43 -7.67 -20.11 -2.25
CA SER A 43 -8.09 -21.42 -2.73
C SER A 43 -9.43 -21.86 -2.13
N ASP A 44 -9.72 -21.49 -0.89
CA ASP A 44 -10.88 -21.96 -0.12
C ASP A 44 -12.06 -20.98 -0.20
N THR A 45 -11.95 -19.90 -0.99
CA THR A 45 -12.82 -18.73 -0.84
C THR A 45 -13.95 -18.62 -1.84
N SER A 46 -15.09 -18.19 -1.31
CA SER A 46 -16.28 -17.79 -2.06
C SER A 46 -15.94 -16.89 -3.26
N ASN A 47 -16.80 -16.94 -4.28
CA ASN A 47 -16.71 -16.13 -5.50
C ASN A 47 -16.46 -14.63 -5.18
N THR A 48 -16.95 -14.14 -4.03
CA THR A 48 -16.70 -12.80 -3.50
C THR A 48 -15.22 -12.43 -3.38
N LYS A 49 -14.38 -13.22 -2.69
CA LYS A 49 -12.99 -12.78 -2.42
C LYS A 49 -12.15 -12.68 -3.69
N LYS A 50 -12.40 -13.58 -4.65
CA LYS A 50 -11.76 -13.54 -5.98
C LYS A 50 -12.16 -12.28 -6.73
N LYS A 51 -13.47 -11.97 -6.78
CA LYS A 51 -13.97 -10.74 -7.41
C LYS A 51 -13.37 -9.49 -6.78
N VAL A 52 -13.37 -9.40 -5.44
CA VAL A 52 -12.77 -8.28 -4.70
C VAL A 52 -11.29 -8.12 -5.05
N PHE A 53 -10.52 -9.22 -5.04
CA PHE A 53 -9.10 -9.19 -5.38
C PHE A 53 -8.85 -8.69 -6.80
N PHE A 54 -9.52 -9.24 -7.81
CA PHE A 54 -9.28 -8.83 -9.20
C PHE A 54 -9.74 -7.41 -9.49
N VAL A 55 -10.80 -6.93 -8.84
CA VAL A 55 -11.20 -5.51 -8.95
C VAL A 55 -10.12 -4.60 -8.35
N LEU A 56 -9.65 -4.91 -7.13
CA LEU A 56 -8.57 -4.14 -6.51
C LEU A 56 -7.31 -4.15 -7.37
N LEU A 57 -6.90 -5.31 -7.88
CA LEU A 57 -5.71 -5.44 -8.73
C LEU A 57 -5.87 -4.68 -10.05
N GLY A 58 -7.05 -4.74 -10.67
CA GLY A 58 -7.33 -4.01 -11.91
C GLY A 58 -7.20 -2.49 -11.70
N PHE A 59 -7.78 -1.95 -10.64
CA PHE A 59 -7.64 -0.52 -10.30
C PHE A 59 -6.20 -0.13 -9.95
N SER A 60 -5.48 -0.98 -9.20
CA SER A 60 -4.07 -0.77 -8.90
C SER A 60 -3.20 -0.69 -10.17
N LEU A 61 -3.44 -1.59 -11.14
CA LEU A 61 -2.71 -1.57 -12.41
C LEU A 61 -3.11 -0.39 -13.31
N LEU A 62 -4.36 0.06 -13.26
CA LEU A 62 -4.77 1.29 -13.95
C LEU A 62 -4.08 2.52 -13.36
N PHE A 63 -3.91 2.56 -12.04
CA PHE A 63 -3.18 3.63 -11.37
C PHE A 63 -1.71 3.65 -11.78
N GLU A 64 -1.06 2.47 -11.80
CA GLU A 64 0.31 2.31 -12.30
C GLU A 64 0.44 2.75 -13.76
N TYR A 65 -0.48 2.30 -14.61
CA TYR A 65 -0.47 2.67 -16.01
C TYR A 65 -0.63 4.18 -16.21
N GLY A 66 -1.47 4.82 -15.40
CA GLY A 66 -1.59 6.27 -15.35
C GLY A 66 -0.27 6.96 -14.97
N ALA A 67 0.43 6.46 -13.93
CA ALA A 67 1.73 6.98 -13.52
C ALA A 67 2.79 6.84 -14.63
N ILE A 68 2.85 5.68 -15.29
CA ILE A 68 3.72 5.44 -16.45
C ILE A 68 3.43 6.43 -17.57
N LEU A 69 2.16 6.61 -17.95
CA LEU A 69 1.77 7.53 -19.02
C LEU A 69 2.19 8.97 -18.71
N THR A 70 1.95 9.43 -17.49
CA THR A 70 2.35 10.78 -17.05
C THR A 70 3.87 10.92 -17.06
N GLY A 71 4.60 9.97 -16.48
CA GLY A 71 6.07 9.99 -16.48
C GLY A 71 6.68 9.98 -17.87
N TYR A 72 6.06 9.25 -18.82
CA TYR A 72 6.42 9.28 -20.23
C TYR A 72 6.17 10.65 -20.87
N SER A 73 5.04 11.28 -20.57
CA SER A 73 4.70 12.60 -21.13
C SER A 73 5.61 13.72 -20.62
N GLU A 74 6.12 13.59 -19.41
CA GLU A 74 6.96 14.58 -18.74
C GLU A 74 8.47 14.30 -18.90
N ASN A 75 8.85 13.20 -19.57
CA ASN A 75 10.23 12.71 -19.71
C ASN A 75 10.96 12.49 -18.37
N GLU A 76 10.23 12.21 -17.29
CA GLU A 76 10.78 12.01 -15.94
C GLU A 76 11.29 10.57 -15.71
N PHE A 77 12.17 10.11 -16.61
CA PHE A 77 12.81 8.81 -16.46
C PHE A 77 13.96 8.90 -15.44
N GLY A 78 13.70 8.47 -14.20
CA GLY A 78 14.68 8.43 -13.11
C GLY A 78 14.47 9.45 -11.98
N GLY A 79 13.38 10.22 -12.01
CA GLY A 79 13.05 11.24 -11.00
C GLY A 79 12.35 10.72 -9.73
N GLY A 80 12.19 9.40 -9.57
CA GLY A 80 11.58 8.79 -8.37
C GLY A 80 10.09 8.45 -8.48
N THR A 81 9.44 8.77 -9.61
CA THR A 81 8.00 8.53 -9.84
C THR A 81 7.71 7.12 -10.37
N LEU A 82 8.67 6.49 -11.06
CA LEU A 82 8.57 5.13 -11.63
C LEU A 82 9.59 4.20 -10.97
N PHE A 83 9.26 2.91 -10.86
CA PHE A 83 10.19 1.88 -10.36
C PHE A 83 11.32 1.59 -11.34
N HIS A 84 11.07 1.77 -12.64
CA HIS A 84 12.05 1.54 -13.68
C HIS A 84 11.78 2.40 -14.93
N PRO A 85 12.82 2.95 -15.60
CA PRO A 85 12.65 3.76 -16.82
C PRO A 85 11.98 3.01 -17.99
N ASN A 86 12.18 1.70 -18.06
CA ASN A 86 11.49 0.84 -19.03
C ASN A 86 10.09 0.43 -18.49
N PRO A 87 9.00 0.78 -19.19
CA PRO A 87 7.61 0.59 -18.72
C PRO A 87 7.22 -0.87 -18.60
N VAL A 88 7.80 -1.76 -19.41
CA VAL A 88 7.54 -3.19 -19.29
C VAL A 88 8.12 -3.70 -17.98
N LEU A 89 9.35 -3.30 -17.65
CA LEU A 89 9.97 -3.66 -16.39
C LEU A 89 9.28 -2.98 -15.21
N ASP A 90 8.82 -1.75 -15.37
CA ASP A 90 8.06 -1.01 -14.38
C ASP A 90 6.77 -1.75 -13.98
N ILE A 91 5.96 -2.17 -14.97
CA ILE A 91 4.76 -2.99 -14.74
C ILE A 91 5.10 -4.33 -14.08
N LEU A 92 6.17 -4.99 -14.51
CA LEU A 92 6.56 -6.28 -13.93
C LEU A 92 7.00 -6.14 -12.47
N ILE A 93 7.73 -5.08 -12.14
CA ILE A 93 8.16 -4.77 -10.77
C ILE A 93 6.95 -4.37 -9.93
N SER A 94 6.05 -3.54 -10.47
CA SER A 94 4.87 -3.06 -9.77
C SER A 94 3.90 -4.18 -9.39
N LEU A 95 3.86 -5.29 -10.14
CA LEU A 95 3.10 -6.48 -9.74
C LEU A 95 3.55 -7.04 -8.38
N PHE A 96 4.84 -6.96 -8.04
CA PHE A 96 5.34 -7.37 -6.73
C PHE A 96 4.83 -6.49 -5.59
N TYR A 97 4.38 -5.28 -5.90
CA TYR A 97 3.72 -4.38 -4.96
C TYR A 97 2.20 -4.55 -4.96
N TRP A 98 1.59 -4.46 -6.14
CA TRP A 98 0.15 -4.38 -6.32
C TRP A 98 -0.55 -5.69 -5.97
N ILE A 99 0.06 -6.85 -6.24
CA ILE A 99 -0.53 -8.13 -5.84
C ILE A 99 -0.68 -8.21 -4.30
N PRO A 100 0.38 -8.06 -3.49
CA PRO A 100 0.24 -8.03 -2.03
C PRO A 100 -0.69 -6.93 -1.52
N PHE A 101 -0.64 -5.73 -2.12
CA PHE A 101 -1.53 -4.62 -1.79
C PHE A 101 -3.00 -5.02 -1.97
N SER A 102 -3.37 -5.55 -3.14
CA SER A 102 -4.73 -5.99 -3.43
C SER A 102 -5.16 -7.15 -2.54
N LEU A 103 -4.25 -8.08 -2.22
CA LEU A 103 -4.53 -9.17 -1.29
C LEU A 103 -4.78 -8.67 0.14
N PHE A 104 -3.98 -7.71 0.61
CA PHE A 104 -4.13 -7.06 1.91
C PHE A 104 -5.50 -6.39 2.03
N TRP A 105 -5.86 -5.56 1.05
CA TRP A 105 -7.16 -4.89 1.03
C TRP A 105 -8.32 -5.87 0.85
N THR A 106 -8.17 -6.91 0.04
CA THR A 106 -9.18 -7.99 -0.08
C THR A 106 -9.46 -8.63 1.28
N TYR A 107 -8.41 -8.96 2.03
CA TYR A 107 -8.56 -9.52 3.37
C TYR A 107 -9.32 -8.57 4.29
N LEU A 108 -8.95 -7.29 4.32
CA LEU A 108 -9.61 -6.30 5.16
C LEU A 108 -11.09 -6.15 4.79
N LEU A 109 -11.38 -5.87 3.52
CA LEU A 109 -12.74 -5.62 3.02
C LEU A 109 -13.67 -6.83 3.22
N THR A 110 -13.13 -8.05 3.14
CA THR A 110 -13.94 -9.28 3.34
C THR A 110 -14.05 -9.71 4.80
N LYS A 111 -13.31 -9.06 5.71
CA LYS A 111 -13.28 -9.39 7.14
C LYS A 111 -14.00 -8.36 8.02
N TYR A 112 -14.02 -7.10 7.62
CA TYR A 112 -14.61 -6.01 8.39
C TYR A 112 -15.70 -5.30 7.58
N SER A 113 -16.66 -4.71 8.28
CA SER A 113 -17.61 -3.79 7.67
C SER A 113 -16.97 -2.42 7.51
N TYR A 114 -16.97 -1.90 6.29
CA TYR A 114 -16.53 -0.53 6.02
C TYR A 114 -17.68 0.28 5.41
N THR A 115 -17.61 1.59 5.60
CA THR A 115 -18.42 2.55 4.87
C THR A 115 -17.54 3.21 3.82
N GLN A 116 -18.14 3.77 2.77
CA GLN A 116 -17.42 4.55 1.76
C GLN A 116 -16.55 5.63 2.41
N LYS A 117 -17.11 6.35 3.39
CA LYS A 117 -16.38 7.37 4.16
C LYS A 117 -15.20 6.79 4.93
N SER A 118 -15.34 5.62 5.55
CA SER A 118 -14.23 5.04 6.31
C SER A 118 -13.10 4.55 5.40
N ILE A 119 -13.42 3.95 4.24
CA ILE A 119 -12.40 3.57 3.24
C ILE A 119 -11.69 4.80 2.70
N PHE A 120 -12.42 5.86 2.37
CA PHE A 120 -11.83 7.10 1.88
C PHE A 120 -10.84 7.69 2.87
N ILE A 121 -11.22 7.79 4.15
CA ILE A 121 -10.36 8.31 5.20
C ILE A 121 -9.13 7.41 5.41
N ILE A 122 -9.32 6.09 5.50
CA ILE A 122 -8.20 5.17 5.70
C ILE A 122 -7.24 5.21 4.50
N GLY A 123 -7.77 5.20 3.28
CA GLY A 123 -6.97 5.26 2.07
C GLY A 123 -6.20 6.58 1.93
N GLY A 124 -6.85 7.70 2.24
CA GLY A 124 -6.20 9.01 2.22
C GLY A 124 -5.10 9.13 3.26
N LEU A 125 -5.36 8.72 4.51
CA LEU A 125 -4.34 8.67 5.55
C LEU A 125 -3.20 7.72 5.18
N TYR A 126 -3.53 6.54 4.67
CA TYR A 126 -2.55 5.57 4.20
C TYR A 126 -1.62 6.21 3.17
N GLY A 127 -2.17 6.82 2.13
CA GLY A 127 -1.41 7.49 1.08
C GLY A 127 -0.46 8.56 1.61
N VAL A 128 -0.99 9.51 2.39
CA VAL A 128 -0.17 10.58 2.99
C VAL A 128 0.96 10.01 3.84
N LEU A 129 0.69 8.95 4.61
CA LEU A 129 1.70 8.36 5.49
C LEU A 129 2.75 7.57 4.74
N THR A 130 2.43 6.95 3.60
CA THR A 130 3.37 6.09 2.86
C THR A 130 4.05 6.78 1.68
N GLU A 131 3.57 7.93 1.25
CA GLU A 131 4.10 8.65 0.10
C GLU A 131 5.60 8.94 0.24
N GLN A 132 6.34 8.72 -0.85
CA GLN A 132 7.78 8.97 -0.95
C GLN A 132 8.56 8.45 0.28
N LEU A 133 8.32 7.20 0.70
CA LEU A 133 9.07 6.63 1.82
C LEU A 133 8.93 7.42 3.13
N PHE A 134 7.72 7.88 3.47
CA PHE A 134 7.46 8.70 4.66
C PHE A 134 8.08 10.11 4.60
N LEU A 135 8.58 10.55 3.44
CA LEU A 135 9.12 11.90 3.29
C LEU A 135 8.04 12.97 3.55
N VAL A 136 6.82 12.75 3.06
CA VAL A 136 5.68 13.66 3.27
C VAL A 136 5.39 13.90 4.76
N PRO A 137 5.17 12.86 5.61
CA PRO A 137 4.94 13.09 7.03
C PRO A 137 6.15 13.69 7.76
N MET A 138 7.39 13.37 7.36
CA MET A 138 8.57 14.04 7.93
C MET A 138 8.60 15.53 7.58
N LEU A 139 8.32 15.89 6.33
CA LEU A 139 8.29 17.28 5.90
C LEU A 139 7.12 18.06 6.53
N LEU A 140 5.99 17.42 6.83
CA LEU A 140 4.93 18.02 7.64
C LEU A 140 5.41 18.40 9.05
N LEU A 141 6.26 17.59 9.69
CA LEU A 141 6.85 17.91 10.99
C LEU A 141 7.79 19.13 10.91
N THR A 142 8.40 19.37 9.76
CA THR A 142 9.24 20.57 9.52
C THR A 142 8.42 21.81 9.16
N LEU A 143 7.09 21.73 9.15
CA LEU A 143 6.17 22.80 8.77
C LEU A 143 6.43 23.35 7.35
N ASN A 144 6.88 22.50 6.44
CA ASN A 144 7.15 22.91 5.06
C ASN A 144 5.83 23.33 4.35
N PRO A 145 5.71 24.59 3.87
CA PRO A 145 4.47 25.11 3.28
C PRO A 145 4.01 24.36 2.03
N LEU A 146 4.95 23.84 1.22
CA LEU A 146 4.61 23.07 0.02
C LEU A 146 3.92 21.76 0.38
N VAL A 147 4.32 21.15 1.50
CA VAL A 147 3.76 19.87 1.94
C VAL A 147 2.38 20.03 2.56
N PHE A 148 2.05 21.19 3.13
CA PHE A 148 0.67 21.51 3.53
C PHE A 148 -0.30 21.59 2.36
N ILE A 149 0.19 21.87 1.15
CA ILE A 149 -0.62 21.87 -0.08
C ILE A 149 -0.65 20.46 -0.70
N ALA A 150 0.50 19.77 -0.73
CA ALA A 150 0.60 18.44 -1.29
C ALA A 150 -0.14 17.37 -0.46
N ALA A 151 -0.12 17.45 0.87
CA ALA A 151 -0.74 16.43 1.73
C ALA A 151 -2.26 16.30 1.54
N PRO A 152 -3.06 17.39 1.48
CA PRO A 152 -4.49 17.30 1.11
C PRO A 152 -4.71 16.69 -0.27
N TYR A 153 -3.87 17.03 -1.25
CA TYR A 153 -3.93 16.45 -2.59
C TYR A 153 -3.71 14.93 -2.55
N LEU A 154 -2.64 14.49 -1.89
CA LEU A 154 -2.33 13.06 -1.71
C LEU A 154 -3.44 12.34 -0.97
N PHE A 155 -3.99 12.95 0.08
CA PHE A 155 -5.12 12.39 0.82
C PHE A 155 -6.33 12.13 -0.09
N ILE A 156 -6.68 13.10 -0.93
CA ILE A 156 -7.80 12.98 -1.88
C ILE A 156 -7.47 11.92 -2.94
N LEU A 157 -6.26 11.94 -3.49
CA LEU A 157 -5.80 11.00 -4.51
C LEU A 157 -5.90 9.54 -4.02
N TYR A 158 -5.24 9.22 -2.91
CA TYR A 158 -5.21 7.86 -2.37
C TYR A 158 -6.52 7.43 -1.73
N GLY A 159 -7.24 8.36 -1.09
CA GLY A 159 -8.59 8.11 -0.60
C GLY A 159 -9.52 7.69 -1.73
N SER A 160 -9.45 8.39 -2.87
CA SER A 160 -10.24 8.06 -4.06
C SER A 160 -9.79 6.76 -4.72
N ALA A 161 -8.47 6.53 -4.83
CA ALA A 161 -7.89 5.35 -5.46
C ALA A 161 -8.33 4.03 -4.80
N ILE A 162 -8.49 4.02 -3.47
CA ILE A 162 -8.97 2.83 -2.73
C ILE A 162 -10.50 2.79 -2.66
N THR A 163 -11.17 3.95 -2.60
CA THR A 163 -12.64 4.00 -2.53
C THR A 163 -13.28 3.57 -3.85
N ALA A 164 -12.69 3.91 -4.99
CA ALA A 164 -13.22 3.54 -6.31
C ALA A 164 -13.42 2.02 -6.49
N PRO A 165 -12.42 1.15 -6.29
CA PRO A 165 -12.62 -0.30 -6.36
C PRO A 165 -13.55 -0.81 -5.24
N PHE A 166 -13.59 -0.15 -4.07
CA PHE A 166 -14.55 -0.49 -3.00
C PHE A 166 -16.00 -0.31 -3.46
N LEU A 167 -16.33 0.81 -4.11
CA LEU A 167 -17.69 1.08 -4.61
C LEU A 167 -18.18 0.00 -5.59
N VAL A 168 -17.27 -0.54 -6.41
CA VAL A 168 -17.60 -1.62 -7.37
C VAL A 168 -17.97 -2.91 -6.66
N VAL A 169 -17.36 -3.20 -5.50
CA VAL A 169 -17.51 -4.48 -4.80
C VAL A 169 -18.35 -4.39 -3.53
N GLU A 170 -18.79 -3.19 -3.12
CA GLU A 170 -19.49 -2.93 -1.85
C GLU A 170 -20.68 -3.86 -1.63
N ASN A 171 -21.46 -4.12 -2.68
CA ASN A 171 -22.63 -5.00 -2.61
C ASN A 171 -22.28 -6.49 -2.39
N LEU A 172 -21.04 -6.88 -2.65
CA LEU A 172 -20.54 -8.24 -2.44
C LEU A 172 -19.96 -8.42 -1.03
N LEU A 173 -19.68 -7.31 -0.33
CA LEU A 173 -19.04 -7.33 0.98
C LEU A 173 -20.06 -7.59 2.09
N PRO A 174 -19.64 -8.27 3.16
CA PRO A 174 -20.53 -8.56 4.29
C PRO A 174 -20.99 -7.27 4.98
N LYS A 175 -22.31 -7.11 5.11
CA LYS A 175 -22.93 -6.00 5.86
C LYS A 175 -23.20 -6.46 7.30
N GLY A 176 -22.79 -5.66 8.29
CA GLY A 176 -23.12 -5.91 9.71
C GLY A 176 -22.10 -6.74 10.51
N LEU A 177 -20.88 -6.96 9.99
CA LEU A 177 -19.75 -7.46 10.81
C LEU A 177 -19.30 -6.40 11.83
N GLU A 178 -18.67 -6.87 12.91
CA GLU A 178 -18.17 -6.04 14.02
C GLU A 178 -17.35 -4.84 13.54
N PHE A 179 -17.78 -3.65 13.97
CA PHE A 179 -16.95 -2.44 13.95
C PHE A 179 -15.83 -2.62 14.98
N SER A 180 -14.62 -2.91 14.52
CA SER A 180 -13.46 -3.06 15.40
C SER A 180 -12.49 -1.92 15.20
N LYS A 181 -11.94 -1.32 16.28
CA LYS A 181 -10.83 -0.36 16.16
C LYS A 181 -9.65 -0.93 15.35
N LYS A 182 -9.49 -2.25 15.32
CA LYS A 182 -8.50 -2.98 14.50
C LYS A 182 -8.67 -2.73 13.01
N GLN A 183 -9.88 -2.40 12.53
CA GLN A 183 -10.16 -2.11 11.11
C GLN A 183 -9.49 -0.82 10.62
N TYR A 184 -9.24 0.12 11.54
CA TYR A 184 -8.54 1.38 11.29
C TYR A 184 -7.05 1.25 11.65
N LEU A 185 -6.76 0.53 12.73
CA LEU A 185 -5.40 0.38 13.24
C LEU A 185 -4.54 -0.57 12.39
N LEU A 186 -5.07 -1.64 11.79
CA LEU A 186 -4.23 -2.54 10.98
C LEU A 186 -3.64 -1.84 9.73
N PRO A 187 -4.44 -1.12 8.92
CA PRO A 187 -3.92 -0.37 7.77
C PRO A 187 -2.85 0.65 8.15
N LEU A 188 -3.01 1.31 9.31
CA LEU A 188 -2.14 2.40 9.76
C LEU A 188 -0.91 1.91 10.56
N LEU A 189 -1.09 0.96 11.50
CA LEU A 189 -0.03 0.47 12.40
C LEU A 189 0.87 -0.62 11.80
N VAL A 190 0.40 -1.41 10.84
CA VAL A 190 1.26 -2.45 10.23
C VAL A 190 2.37 -1.81 9.41
N LEU A 191 2.22 -0.52 9.07
CA LEU A 191 3.08 0.18 8.13
C LEU A 191 3.84 1.32 8.80
N PHE A 192 3.16 2.21 9.52
CA PHE A 192 3.82 3.43 9.95
C PHE A 192 4.95 3.25 10.99
N PRO A 193 4.77 2.59 12.15
CA PRO A 193 5.77 2.62 13.23
C PRO A 193 7.02 1.77 12.93
N ILE A 194 6.85 0.61 12.30
CA ILE A 194 7.98 -0.30 12.03
C ILE A 194 8.85 0.27 10.92
N LEU A 195 8.23 0.83 9.87
CA LEU A 195 8.97 1.38 8.75
C LEU A 195 9.54 2.75 9.04
N PHE A 196 8.82 3.59 9.80
CA PHE A 196 9.38 4.83 10.33
C PHE A 196 10.59 4.54 11.23
N LEU A 197 10.53 3.52 12.11
CA LEU A 197 11.66 3.14 12.95
C LEU A 197 12.84 2.63 12.11
N VAL A 198 12.61 1.73 11.15
CA VAL A 198 13.66 1.22 10.25
C VAL A 198 14.27 2.34 9.41
N PHE A 199 13.44 3.20 8.82
CA PHE A 199 13.87 4.34 8.02
C PHE A 199 14.66 5.34 8.87
N THR A 200 14.18 5.69 10.06
CA THR A 200 14.86 6.61 10.98
C THR A 200 16.23 6.05 11.38
N ILE A 201 16.31 4.76 11.74
CA ILE A 201 17.57 4.09 12.05
C ILE A 201 18.52 4.14 10.86
N LEU A 202 18.04 3.85 9.65
CA LEU A 202 18.86 3.88 8.44
C LEU A 202 19.35 5.29 8.11
N HIS A 203 18.47 6.28 8.14
CA HIS A 203 18.81 7.68 7.87
C HIS A 203 19.87 8.20 8.85
N ILE A 204 19.79 7.79 10.12
CA ILE A 204 20.80 8.09 11.14
C ILE A 204 22.13 7.39 10.83
N ILE A 205 22.10 6.12 10.40
CA ILE A 205 23.31 5.33 10.10
C ILE A 205 23.99 5.79 8.80
N THR A 206 23.24 6.15 7.78
CA THR A 206 23.76 6.55 6.46
C THR A 206 24.06 8.05 6.35
N GLY A 207 23.84 8.82 7.43
CA GLY A 207 24.12 10.27 7.43
C GLY A 207 23.23 11.07 6.49
N GLY A 208 22.04 10.57 6.17
CA GLY A 208 21.07 11.24 5.30
C GLY A 208 21.37 11.19 3.78
N SER A 209 22.26 10.30 3.32
CA SER A 209 22.65 10.22 1.91
C SER A 209 21.69 9.44 1.00
N LEU A 210 20.48 9.11 1.45
CA LEU A 210 19.43 8.53 0.61
C LEU A 210 18.71 9.68 -0.10
N GLN A 211 19.33 10.22 -1.15
CA GLN A 211 18.67 11.03 -2.17
C GLN A 211 18.12 10.12 -3.27
#